data_AF-A0A8T9SBB5-F1
#
_entry.id   AF-A0A8T9SBB5-F1
#
_cell.length_a   1.000
_cell.length_b   1.000
_cell.length_c   1.000
_cell.angle_alpha   90.00
_cell.angle_beta   90.00
_cell.angle_gamma   90.00
#
_symmetry.space_group_name_H-M   'P 1'
#
loop_
_entity.id
_entity.type
_entity.pdbx_description
1 polymer ?
#
loop_
_entity_poly.entity_id
_entity_poly.type
_entity_poly.pdbx_seq_one_letter_code
_entity_poly.pdbx_strand_id
1 'polypeptide(L)'
;MYSKMRLGSLVFVLCALLGFHSPCSPQPFRTVFAPTLVITGVADAGSDCLPEYVSHVVCADHGRAFFRAPAGQEFEFSKRPWPRRLVLPALAGYQVLLERNNRPAKNDLLLLTVADGRVVRKQALPVLATVRDVDGDGQVEYGGILDYAEGLADPDKGTYNPLLFYEITPQGWALDTAATVGVNRKVWGKFYGYKARPQLVLKVSDASFARYLPKID
;
A
#
# COMPACT_ATOMS: atom_id res chain seq x y z
N MET A 1 57.08 -27.79 -1.70
CA MET A 1 55.87 -26.99 -2.03
C MET A 1 54.67 -27.70 -1.42
N TYR A 2 54.16 -27.25 -0.27
CA TYR A 2 52.95 -27.80 0.36
C TYR A 2 51.93 -26.68 0.58
N SER A 3 50.73 -26.93 0.06
CA SER A 3 49.60 -26.02 -0.01
C SER A 3 48.93 -25.86 1.36
N LYS A 4 48.83 -24.62 1.85
CA LYS A 4 48.04 -24.25 3.04
C LYS A 4 46.55 -24.32 2.67
N MET A 5 45.90 -25.45 2.93
CA MET A 5 44.45 -25.51 2.96
C MET A 5 43.93 -24.74 4.19
N ARG A 6 43.10 -23.73 3.94
CA ARG A 6 42.52 -22.85 4.96
C ARG A 6 41.41 -23.60 5.71
N LEU A 7 41.56 -23.71 7.03
CA LEU A 7 40.64 -24.35 7.98
C LEU A 7 39.24 -23.68 8.10
N GLY A 8 38.96 -22.65 7.30
CA GLY A 8 37.73 -21.84 7.41
C GLY A 8 36.49 -22.43 6.72
N SER A 9 36.65 -23.41 5.82
CA SER A 9 35.52 -23.92 5.03
C SER A 9 34.77 -25.10 5.66
N LEU A 10 35.32 -25.76 6.69
CA LEU A 10 34.66 -26.93 7.30
C LEU A 10 33.54 -26.55 8.28
N VAL A 11 33.61 -25.37 8.90
CA VAL A 11 32.63 -24.92 9.91
C VAL A 11 31.30 -24.54 9.26
N PHE A 12 31.32 -23.99 8.04
CA PHE A 12 30.10 -23.60 7.34
C PHE A 12 29.24 -24.78 6.87
N VAL A 13 29.86 -25.94 6.59
CA VAL A 13 29.13 -27.14 6.14
C VAL A 13 28.44 -27.85 7.30
N LEU A 14 28.97 -27.75 8.54
CA LEU A 14 28.39 -28.43 9.69
C LEU A 14 27.10 -27.75 10.22
N CYS A 15 27.00 -26.42 10.11
CA CYS A 15 25.79 -25.69 10.53
C CYS A 15 24.56 -26.00 9.65
N ALA A 16 24.77 -26.33 8.36
CA ALA A 16 23.69 -26.72 7.46
C ALA A 16 23.11 -28.12 7.78
N LEU A 17 23.91 -29.00 8.38
CA LEU A 17 23.50 -30.38 8.72
C LEU A 17 22.82 -30.49 10.10
N LEU A 18 23.03 -29.51 10.98
CA LEU A 18 22.47 -29.53 12.34
C LEU A 18 21.07 -28.93 12.45
N GLY A 19 20.45 -28.52 11.34
CA GLY A 19 19.03 -28.15 11.32
C GLY A 19 18.66 -27.07 12.34
N PHE A 20 19.54 -26.08 12.59
CA PHE A 20 19.24 -24.92 13.43
C PHE A 20 18.16 -24.08 12.74
N HIS A 21 16.91 -24.49 12.91
CA HIS A 21 15.76 -23.65 12.66
C HIS A 21 15.82 -22.56 13.72
N SER A 22 16.12 -21.32 13.31
CA SER A 22 15.85 -20.19 14.18
C SER A 22 14.39 -20.28 14.59
N PRO A 23 14.07 -20.33 15.90
CA PRO A 23 12.67 -20.42 16.31
C PRO A 23 11.95 -19.20 15.75
N CYS A 24 10.98 -19.42 14.86
CA CYS A 24 10.07 -18.38 14.37
C CYS A 24 9.25 -17.90 15.57
N SER A 25 9.84 -17.02 16.36
CA SER A 25 9.27 -16.46 17.58
C SER A 25 8.87 -15.02 17.28
N PRO A 26 7.68 -14.58 17.71
CA PRO A 26 7.24 -13.21 17.50
C PRO A 26 8.29 -12.22 18.02
N GLN A 27 8.66 -11.24 17.20
CA GLN A 27 9.67 -10.23 17.54
C GLN A 27 9.02 -8.86 17.74
N PRO A 28 9.48 -8.02 18.67
CA PRO A 28 9.02 -6.64 18.76
C PRO A 28 9.30 -5.87 17.47
N PHE A 29 8.28 -5.24 16.90
CA PHE A 29 8.42 -4.29 15.80
C PHE A 29 8.46 -2.85 16.34
N ARG A 30 9.36 -2.03 15.81
CA ARG A 30 9.43 -0.60 16.14
C ARG A 30 9.98 0.21 14.97
N THR A 31 9.26 1.27 14.60
CA THR A 31 9.75 2.32 13.69
C THR A 31 9.50 3.71 14.29
N VAL A 32 10.40 4.65 14.00
CA VAL A 32 10.41 6.01 14.57
C VAL A 32 10.44 7.02 13.44
N PHE A 33 9.48 7.95 13.47
CA PHE A 33 9.44 9.12 12.60
C PHE A 33 9.78 10.35 13.44
N ALA A 34 10.97 10.88 13.23
CA ALA A 34 11.47 12.01 13.99
C ALA A 34 10.50 13.23 13.95
N PRO A 35 10.36 13.97 15.06
CA PRO A 35 11.06 13.75 16.32
C PRO A 35 10.37 12.74 17.26
N THR A 36 9.07 12.50 17.13
CA THR A 36 8.25 11.99 18.26
C THR A 36 7.26 10.88 17.94
N LEU A 37 6.96 10.64 16.66
CA LEU A 37 6.02 9.60 16.26
C LEU A 37 6.72 8.23 16.31
N VAL A 38 6.15 7.30 17.06
CA VAL A 38 6.61 5.92 17.17
C VAL A 38 5.47 5.00 16.77
N ILE A 39 5.78 4.00 15.94
CA ILE A 39 4.88 2.90 15.61
C ILE A 39 5.51 1.63 16.14
N THR A 40 4.78 0.92 17.01
CA THR A 40 5.21 -0.35 17.60
C THR A 40 4.22 -1.45 17.24
N GLY A 41 4.67 -2.71 17.29
CA GLY A 41 3.81 -3.88 17.14
C GLY A 41 4.58 -5.15 17.44
N VAL A 42 4.02 -6.28 17.01
CA VAL A 42 4.65 -7.60 17.08
C VAL A 42 4.81 -8.10 15.65
N ALA A 43 6.05 -8.27 15.20
CA ALA A 43 6.35 -8.88 13.92
C ALA A 43 6.15 -10.39 14.04
N ASP A 44 5.19 -10.91 13.29
CA ASP A 44 4.93 -12.33 13.20
C ASP A 44 5.94 -12.90 12.20
N ALA A 45 6.84 -13.76 12.70
CA ALA A 45 7.70 -14.57 11.87
C ALA A 45 6.77 -15.57 11.18
N GLY A 46 6.50 -15.38 9.88
CA GLY A 46 5.66 -16.28 9.10
C GLY A 46 6.15 -17.74 9.14
N SER A 47 5.48 -18.63 8.41
CA SER A 47 5.91 -20.03 8.29
C SER A 47 7.32 -20.19 7.69
N ASP A 48 7.83 -19.16 7.03
CA ASP A 48 9.17 -19.03 6.46
C ASP A 48 10.13 -18.19 7.32
N CYS A 49 9.72 -17.85 8.55
CA CYS A 49 10.42 -16.95 9.47
C CYS A 49 10.70 -15.53 8.89
N LEU A 50 9.99 -15.08 7.86
CA LEU A 50 10.10 -13.71 7.38
C LEU A 50 9.13 -12.80 8.15
N PRO A 51 9.58 -11.63 8.65
CA PRO A 51 8.70 -10.64 9.26
C PRO A 51 7.91 -9.93 8.16
N GLU A 52 6.90 -10.62 7.63
CA GLU A 52 6.03 -10.06 6.60
C GLU A 52 4.92 -9.21 7.22
N TYR A 53 4.42 -9.62 8.39
CA TYR A 53 3.24 -9.05 9.01
C TYR A 53 3.54 -8.53 10.41
N VAL A 54 2.90 -7.41 10.75
CA VAL A 54 2.97 -6.82 12.09
C VAL A 54 1.56 -6.72 12.67
N SER A 55 1.35 -7.40 13.79
CA SER A 55 0.12 -7.38 14.59
C SER A 55 0.26 -6.42 15.77
N HIS A 56 -0.86 -6.18 16.48
CA HIS A 56 -0.92 -5.31 17.66
C HIS A 56 -0.33 -3.90 17.46
N VAL A 57 -0.52 -3.34 16.25
CA VAL A 57 0.06 -2.03 15.90
C VAL A 57 -0.49 -0.93 16.82
N VAL A 58 0.43 -0.16 17.40
CA VAL A 58 0.15 1.04 18.19
C VAL A 58 0.93 2.20 17.59
N CYS A 59 0.24 3.30 17.31
CA CYS A 59 0.88 4.56 16.94
C CYS A 59 0.79 5.53 18.13
N ALA A 60 1.94 6.05 18.52
CA ALA A 60 2.07 6.98 19.64
C ALA A 60 2.88 8.22 19.23
N ASP A 61 2.51 9.37 19.78
CA ASP A 61 3.23 10.62 19.61
C ASP A 61 3.52 11.22 20.98
N HIS A 62 4.77 11.64 21.21
CA HIS A 62 5.26 12.05 22.54
C HIS A 62 4.93 11.02 23.65
N GLY A 63 4.98 9.72 23.33
CA GLY A 63 4.66 8.62 24.26
C GLY A 63 3.16 8.38 24.50
N ARG A 64 2.27 9.21 23.95
CA ARG A 64 0.81 9.03 24.06
C ARG A 64 0.28 8.30 22.83
N ALA A 65 -0.36 7.16 23.04
CA ALA A 65 -1.03 6.42 21.97
C ALA A 65 -2.23 7.21 21.43
N PHE A 66 -2.29 7.42 20.11
CA PHE A 66 -3.44 8.02 19.41
C PHE A 66 -4.19 7.00 18.54
N PHE A 67 -3.56 5.87 18.22
CA PHE A 67 -4.16 4.78 17.46
C PHE A 67 -3.71 3.43 18.00
N ARG A 68 -4.67 2.51 18.12
CA ARG A 68 -4.46 1.09 18.41
C ARG A 68 -5.23 0.30 17.36
N ALA A 69 -4.56 -0.61 16.68
CA ALA A 69 -5.20 -1.49 15.73
C ALA A 69 -6.23 -2.41 16.44
N PRO A 70 -7.35 -2.73 15.78
CA PRO A 70 -8.26 -3.77 16.26
C PRO A 70 -7.54 -5.12 16.41
N ALA A 71 -8.05 -5.97 17.30
CA ALA A 71 -7.55 -7.34 17.43
C ALA A 71 -7.67 -8.09 16.09
N GLY A 72 -6.63 -8.81 15.70
CA GLY A 72 -6.57 -9.57 14.45
C GLY A 72 -6.26 -8.74 13.19
N GLN A 73 -6.16 -7.41 13.28
CA GLN A 73 -5.68 -6.62 12.15
C GLN A 73 -4.16 -6.71 12.04
N GLU A 74 -3.69 -7.14 10.88
CA GLU A 74 -2.28 -7.19 10.50
C GLU A 74 -1.90 -6.06 9.55
N PHE A 75 -0.62 -5.71 9.53
CA PHE A 75 -0.03 -4.66 8.70
C PHE A 75 1.24 -5.14 7.99
N GLU A 76 1.56 -4.57 6.83
CA GLU A 76 2.78 -4.87 6.07
C GLU A 76 3.70 -3.62 6.05
N PHE A 77 4.98 -3.76 6.43
CA PHE A 77 5.94 -2.64 6.50
C PHE A 77 7.26 -2.86 5.75
N SER A 78 7.51 -4.06 5.20
CA SER A 78 8.85 -4.44 4.69
C SER A 78 9.02 -4.37 3.17
N LYS A 79 7.93 -4.25 2.39
CA LYS A 79 7.97 -4.38 0.92
C LYS A 79 7.65 -3.10 0.14
N ARG A 80 7.23 -2.03 0.82
CA ARG A 80 6.70 -0.79 0.21
C ARG A 80 7.16 0.45 1.00
N PRO A 81 7.04 1.68 0.48
CA PRO A 81 7.39 2.90 1.21
C PRO A 81 6.44 3.24 2.39
N TRP A 82 5.76 2.25 2.96
CA TRP A 82 4.85 2.38 4.09
C TRP A 82 5.48 1.70 5.32
N PRO A 83 5.35 2.26 6.54
CA PRO A 83 4.50 3.39 6.87
C PRO A 83 5.09 4.73 6.40
N ARG A 84 4.23 5.72 6.12
CA ARG A 84 4.65 7.07 5.73
C ARG A 84 4.01 8.12 6.63
N ARG A 85 4.81 9.11 7.03
CA ARG A 85 4.34 10.30 7.76
C ARG A 85 4.38 11.51 6.82
N LEU A 86 3.32 12.32 6.87
CA LEU A 86 3.24 13.62 6.20
C LEU A 86 2.84 14.69 7.20
N VAL A 87 3.68 15.71 7.42
CA VAL A 87 3.37 16.82 8.33
C VAL A 87 2.40 17.79 7.65
N LEU A 88 1.38 18.23 8.39
CA LEU A 88 0.33 19.15 7.92
C LEU A 88 0.34 20.43 8.77
N PRO A 89 1.13 21.46 8.40
CA PRO A 89 1.26 22.69 9.18
C PRO A 89 -0.07 23.40 9.42
N ALA A 90 -0.95 23.42 8.42
CA ALA A 90 -2.26 24.08 8.49
C ALA A 90 -3.19 23.47 9.55
N LEU A 91 -2.97 22.21 9.95
CA LEU A 91 -3.76 21.52 10.97
C LEU A 91 -3.00 21.37 12.30
N ALA A 92 -1.79 21.95 12.41
CA ALA A 92 -0.86 21.68 13.51
C ALA A 92 -0.73 20.16 13.78
N GLY A 93 -0.66 19.36 12.71
CA GLY A 93 -0.85 17.92 12.78
C GLY A 93 -0.08 17.17 11.72
N TYR A 94 -0.48 15.92 11.46
CA TYR A 94 0.13 15.07 10.46
C TYR A 94 -0.83 13.98 9.97
N GLN A 95 -0.48 13.38 8.84
CA GLN A 95 -1.06 12.15 8.34
C GLN A 95 -0.09 10.99 8.51
N VAL A 96 -0.63 9.82 8.86
CA VAL A 96 0.11 8.55 8.87
C VAL A 96 -0.59 7.59 7.92
N LEU A 97 0.16 7.01 7.00
CA LEU A 97 -0.32 5.99 6.07
C LEU A 97 0.26 4.63 6.46
N LEU A 98 -0.62 3.65 6.66
CA LEU A 98 -0.30 2.29 7.08
C LEU A 98 -0.88 1.30 6.06
N GLU A 99 -0.12 0.29 5.61
CA GLU A 99 -0.67 -0.78 4.77
C GLU A 99 -1.29 -1.86 5.64
N ARG A 100 -2.60 -2.07 5.50
CA ARG A 100 -3.35 -3.12 6.17
C ARG A 100 -3.35 -4.38 5.32
N ASN A 101 -3.01 -5.50 5.93
CA ASN A 101 -3.25 -6.81 5.36
C ASN A 101 -4.73 -7.16 5.57
N ASN A 102 -5.52 -7.20 4.50
CA ASN A 102 -6.95 -7.53 4.54
C ASN A 102 -7.28 -8.82 3.77
N ARG A 103 -6.32 -9.76 3.65
CA ARG A 103 -6.56 -11.05 2.99
C ARG A 103 -7.76 -11.80 3.61
N PRO A 104 -8.55 -12.55 2.80
CA PRO A 104 -8.33 -12.87 1.38
C PRO A 104 -8.69 -11.73 0.41
N ALA A 105 -9.25 -10.63 0.90
CA ALA A 105 -9.42 -9.43 0.08
C ALA A 105 -8.05 -8.76 -0.20
N LYS A 106 -8.09 -7.60 -0.84
CA LYS A 106 -6.91 -6.81 -1.16
C LYS A 106 -6.41 -6.02 0.05
N ASN A 107 -5.09 -5.90 0.19
CA ASN A 107 -4.48 -4.90 1.07
C ASN A 107 -4.99 -3.50 0.73
N ASP A 108 -5.17 -2.66 1.74
CA ASP A 108 -5.48 -1.25 1.55
C ASP A 108 -4.59 -0.37 2.42
N LEU A 109 -4.61 0.92 2.17
CA LEU A 109 -3.87 1.89 2.96
C LEU A 109 -4.83 2.57 3.93
N LEU A 110 -4.56 2.45 5.22
CA LEU A 110 -5.22 3.22 6.26
C LEU A 110 -4.52 4.58 6.42
N LEU A 111 -5.21 5.63 6.00
CA LEU A 111 -4.82 7.02 6.22
C LEU A 111 -5.43 7.52 7.54
N LEU A 112 -4.57 7.82 8.51
CA LEU A 112 -4.93 8.46 9.76
C LEU A 112 -4.56 9.94 9.69
N THR A 113 -5.53 10.85 9.81
CA THR A 113 -5.25 12.28 10.02
C THR A 113 -5.29 12.57 11.51
N VAL A 114 -4.20 13.11 12.03
CA VAL A 114 -3.99 13.39 13.45
C VAL A 114 -3.86 14.90 13.64
N ALA A 115 -4.64 15.43 14.57
CA ALA A 115 -4.54 16.82 15.05
C ALA A 115 -4.74 16.81 16.57
N ASP A 116 -4.01 17.65 17.29
CA ASP A 116 -4.06 17.73 18.77
C ASP A 116 -3.84 16.36 19.47
N GLY A 117 -2.96 15.52 18.93
CA GLY A 117 -2.65 14.19 19.48
C GLY A 117 -3.79 13.17 19.40
N ARG A 118 -4.83 13.42 18.59
CA ARG A 118 -5.96 12.50 18.36
C ARG A 118 -6.20 12.29 16.87
N VAL A 119 -6.73 11.11 16.52
CA VAL A 119 -7.19 10.84 15.15
C VAL A 119 -8.50 11.60 14.91
N VAL A 120 -8.48 12.56 13.99
CA VAL A 120 -9.66 13.34 13.58
C VAL A 120 -10.34 12.78 12.33
N ARG A 121 -9.60 12.02 11.51
CA ARG A 121 -10.14 11.34 10.32
C ARG A 121 -9.42 10.02 10.08
N LYS A 122 -10.20 9.02 9.67
CA LYS A 122 -9.71 7.73 9.15
C LYS A 122 -10.24 7.57 7.73
N GLN A 123 -9.40 7.12 6.81
CA GLN A 123 -9.81 6.84 5.44
C GLN A 123 -9.06 5.61 4.92
N ALA A 124 -9.77 4.74 4.21
CA ALA A 124 -9.16 3.68 3.42
C ALA A 124 -8.84 4.23 2.02
N LEU A 125 -7.63 4.00 1.55
CA LEU A 125 -7.18 4.27 0.18
C LEU A 125 -6.79 2.94 -0.47
N PRO A 126 -6.91 2.79 -1.80
CA PRO A 126 -6.30 1.65 -2.46
C PRO A 126 -4.79 1.65 -2.22
N VAL A 127 -4.16 0.47 -2.24
CA VAL A 127 -2.69 0.42 -2.32
C VAL A 127 -2.23 1.14 -3.57
N LEU A 128 -1.43 2.18 -3.35
CA LEU A 128 -0.93 3.07 -4.39
C LEU A 128 0.40 2.56 -4.96
N ALA A 129 0.55 2.73 -6.26
CA ALA A 129 1.72 2.49 -7.07
C ALA A 129 1.80 3.61 -8.12
N THR A 130 2.93 3.78 -8.81
CA THR A 130 3.18 4.93 -9.72
C THR A 130 3.46 6.23 -8.96
N VAL A 131 4.45 6.97 -9.44
CA VAL A 131 5.01 8.19 -8.82
C VAL A 131 5.40 9.16 -9.95
N ARG A 132 4.49 9.38 -10.91
CA ARG A 132 4.75 10.27 -12.07
C ARG A 132 3.62 11.25 -12.22
N ASP A 133 3.92 12.39 -12.83
CA ASP A 133 2.96 13.35 -13.35
C ASP A 133 2.19 12.72 -14.54
N VAL A 134 0.90 12.50 -14.36
CA VAL A 134 0.00 11.79 -15.29
C VAL A 134 -0.83 12.75 -16.13
N ASP A 135 -1.11 13.95 -15.64
CA ASP A 135 -1.95 14.94 -16.33
C ASP A 135 -1.21 16.21 -16.78
N GLY A 136 0.08 16.33 -16.45
CA GLY A 136 1.01 17.35 -16.91
C GLY A 136 0.98 18.63 -16.09
N ASP A 137 0.48 18.60 -14.86
CA ASP A 137 0.36 19.77 -13.99
C ASP A 137 1.60 20.05 -13.12
N GLY A 138 2.62 19.19 -13.21
CA GLY A 138 3.87 19.26 -12.47
C GLY A 138 3.82 18.65 -11.06
N GLN A 139 2.69 18.05 -10.66
CA GLN A 139 2.56 17.28 -9.44
C GLN A 139 2.86 15.80 -9.69
N VAL A 140 3.00 15.05 -8.60
CA VAL A 140 3.27 13.62 -8.65
C VAL A 140 2.04 12.87 -8.17
N GLU A 141 1.45 12.07 -9.05
CA GLU A 141 0.29 11.26 -8.69
C GLU A 141 0.70 9.84 -8.33
N TYR A 142 -0.04 9.32 -7.35
CA TYR A 142 0.03 7.97 -6.83
C TYR A 142 -1.27 7.26 -7.21
N GLY A 143 -1.17 6.24 -8.07
CA GLY A 143 -2.31 5.52 -8.64
C GLY A 143 -2.58 4.17 -7.97
N GLY A 144 -3.83 3.85 -7.68
CA GLY A 144 -4.22 2.53 -7.16
C GLY A 144 -5.55 2.05 -7.72
N ILE A 145 -5.70 0.75 -7.95
CA ILE A 145 -7.01 0.16 -8.27
C ILE A 145 -7.84 0.00 -7.00
N LEU A 146 -9.12 0.34 -7.08
CA LEU A 146 -10.03 0.33 -5.92
C LEU A 146 -10.22 -1.09 -5.36
N ASP A 147 -10.38 -2.09 -6.23
CA ASP A 147 -10.66 -3.47 -5.81
C ASP A 147 -9.85 -4.48 -6.64
N TYR A 148 -9.90 -5.76 -6.29
CA TYR A 148 -9.62 -6.83 -7.24
C TYR A 148 -10.92 -7.18 -7.96
N ALA A 149 -10.89 -7.18 -9.30
CA ALA A 149 -11.99 -7.76 -10.04
C ALA A 149 -11.90 -9.28 -9.90
N GLU A 150 -12.97 -9.93 -9.41
CA GLU A 150 -13.13 -11.36 -9.63
C GLU A 150 -13.17 -11.60 -11.14
N GLY A 151 -12.36 -12.55 -11.61
CA GLY A 151 -12.35 -12.93 -13.03
C GLY A 151 -13.75 -13.38 -13.42
N LEU A 152 -14.33 -12.75 -14.44
CA LEU A 152 -15.58 -13.23 -15.00
C LEU A 152 -15.33 -14.56 -15.72
N ALA A 153 -16.30 -15.47 -15.68
CA ALA A 153 -16.25 -16.73 -16.43
C ALA A 153 -16.20 -16.52 -17.95
N ASP A 154 -16.52 -15.30 -18.40
CA ASP A 154 -16.53 -14.89 -19.80
C ASP A 154 -15.32 -13.99 -20.06
N PRO A 155 -14.31 -14.44 -20.85
CA PRO A 155 -13.08 -13.68 -21.11
C PRO A 155 -13.34 -12.39 -21.90
N ASP A 156 -14.49 -12.28 -22.57
CA ASP A 156 -14.85 -11.09 -23.36
C ASP A 156 -15.48 -9.98 -22.49
N LYS A 157 -15.68 -10.23 -21.19
CA LYS A 157 -16.23 -9.26 -20.24
C LYS A 157 -15.19 -8.87 -19.20
N GLY A 158 -14.98 -7.57 -19.04
CA GLY A 158 -14.19 -6.98 -17.96
C GLY A 158 -15.09 -6.30 -16.93
N THR A 159 -14.79 -6.49 -15.63
CA THR A 159 -15.40 -5.70 -14.56
C THR A 159 -14.73 -4.32 -14.52
N TYR A 160 -15.54 -3.26 -14.52
CA TYR A 160 -15.03 -1.89 -14.36
C TYR A 160 -14.35 -1.73 -12.99
N ASN A 161 -13.04 -1.52 -13.00
CA ASN A 161 -12.23 -1.33 -11.80
C ASN A 161 -11.46 0.00 -11.92
N PRO A 162 -11.96 1.08 -11.32
CA PRO A 162 -11.39 2.40 -11.56
C PRO A 162 -9.98 2.52 -10.98
N LEU A 163 -9.11 3.18 -11.74
CA LEU A 163 -7.81 3.65 -11.27
C LEU A 163 -8.01 4.97 -10.52
N LEU A 164 -7.70 5.00 -9.23
CA LEU A 164 -7.78 6.21 -8.42
C LEU A 164 -6.40 6.85 -8.28
N PHE A 165 -6.31 8.15 -8.52
CA PHE A 165 -5.09 8.92 -8.41
C PHE A 165 -5.16 9.85 -7.21
N TYR A 166 -4.09 9.85 -6.43
CA TYR A 166 -3.94 10.70 -5.27
C TYR A 166 -2.67 11.51 -5.38
N GLU A 167 -2.71 12.73 -4.88
CA GLU A 167 -1.58 13.64 -4.80
C GLU A 167 -1.33 14.07 -3.35
N ILE A 168 -0.14 14.63 -3.11
CA ILE A 168 0.22 15.24 -1.82
C ILE A 168 0.08 16.76 -1.96
N THR A 169 -0.96 17.30 -1.33
CA THR A 169 -1.23 18.75 -1.29
C THR A 169 -0.75 19.35 0.03
N PRO A 170 -0.76 20.69 0.20
CA PRO A 170 -0.52 21.33 1.50
C PRO A 170 -1.51 20.87 2.59
N GLN A 171 -2.68 20.34 2.22
CA GLN A 171 -3.69 19.80 3.13
C GLN A 171 -3.55 18.28 3.36
N GLY A 172 -2.62 17.63 2.66
CA GLY A 172 -2.31 16.22 2.77
C GLY A 172 -2.66 15.40 1.54
N TRP A 173 -2.79 14.10 1.74
CA TRP A 173 -3.26 13.18 0.70
C TRP A 173 -4.66 13.58 0.23
N ALA A 174 -4.77 13.91 -1.05
CA ALA A 174 -6.02 14.29 -1.70
C ALA A 174 -6.25 13.41 -2.93
N LEU A 175 -7.51 13.14 -3.24
CA LEU A 175 -7.88 12.46 -4.48
C LEU A 175 -7.81 13.47 -5.62
N ASP A 176 -6.92 13.25 -6.57
CA ASP A 176 -6.91 14.01 -7.81
C ASP A 176 -8.06 13.49 -8.70
N THR A 177 -9.13 14.29 -8.71
CA THR A 177 -10.32 14.01 -9.49
C THR A 177 -10.09 14.19 -10.98
N ALA A 178 -9.23 15.13 -11.39
CA ALA A 178 -8.96 15.42 -12.79
C ALA A 178 -8.20 14.26 -13.43
N ALA A 179 -7.05 13.85 -12.86
CA ALA A 179 -6.31 12.68 -13.34
C ALA A 179 -7.15 11.41 -13.27
N THR A 180 -7.88 11.19 -12.16
CA THR A 180 -8.77 10.02 -12.03
C THR A 180 -9.81 9.97 -13.16
N VAL A 181 -10.52 11.06 -13.44
CA VAL A 181 -11.52 11.08 -14.50
C VAL A 181 -10.87 10.94 -15.88
N GLY A 182 -9.78 11.65 -16.14
CA GLY A 182 -9.06 11.65 -17.41
C GLY A 182 -8.54 10.26 -17.77
N VAL A 183 -7.82 9.62 -16.84
CA VAL A 183 -7.25 8.28 -17.05
C VAL A 183 -8.34 7.25 -17.22
N ASN A 184 -9.38 7.25 -16.37
CA ASN A 184 -10.44 6.24 -16.51
C ASN A 184 -11.26 6.44 -17.79
N ARG A 185 -11.46 7.67 -18.29
CA ARG A 185 -12.06 7.88 -19.61
C ARG A 185 -11.17 7.33 -20.73
N LYS A 186 -9.85 7.48 -20.62
CA LYS A 186 -8.90 6.94 -21.61
C LYS A 186 -8.85 5.41 -21.59
N VAL A 187 -8.85 4.79 -20.41
CA VAL A 187 -8.75 3.33 -20.24
C VAL A 187 -10.08 2.62 -20.48
N TRP A 188 -11.18 3.17 -19.96
CA TRP A 188 -12.50 2.52 -19.95
C TRP A 188 -13.53 3.16 -20.90
N GLY A 189 -13.13 4.17 -21.68
CA GLY A 189 -14.02 4.96 -22.55
C GLY A 189 -14.93 5.94 -21.80
N LYS A 190 -15.18 5.72 -20.50
CA LYS A 190 -16.01 6.57 -19.64
C LYS A 190 -15.63 6.41 -18.17
N PHE A 191 -15.86 7.47 -17.39
CA PHE A 191 -15.79 7.41 -15.94
C PHE A 191 -17.20 7.20 -15.37
N TYR A 192 -17.43 6.08 -14.69
CA TYR A 192 -18.73 5.70 -14.12
C TYR A 192 -18.94 6.20 -12.70
N GLY A 193 -18.04 7.04 -12.19
CA GLY A 193 -18.05 7.52 -10.81
C GLY A 193 -17.26 6.63 -9.86
N TYR A 194 -17.30 7.01 -8.58
CA TYR A 194 -16.57 6.34 -7.50
C TYR A 194 -17.33 5.19 -6.84
N LYS A 195 -18.59 4.95 -7.26
CA LYS A 195 -19.39 3.82 -6.81
C LYS A 195 -19.46 2.80 -7.94
N ALA A 196 -18.74 1.69 -7.80
CA ALA A 196 -18.90 0.56 -8.71
C ALA A 196 -20.37 0.11 -8.68
N ARG A 197 -21.04 0.10 -9.83
CA ARG A 197 -22.31 -0.59 -9.98
C ARG A 197 -21.97 -2.03 -10.41
N PRO A 198 -22.22 -3.05 -9.59
CA PRO A 198 -21.80 -4.43 -9.88
C PRO A 198 -22.46 -5.05 -11.13
N GLN A 199 -23.44 -4.37 -11.73
CA GLN A 199 -24.24 -4.88 -12.84
C GLN A 199 -23.84 -4.29 -14.21
N LEU A 200 -22.78 -3.50 -14.27
CA LEU A 200 -22.41 -2.82 -15.51
C LEU A 200 -21.60 -3.75 -16.43
N VAL A 201 -22.29 -4.47 -17.31
CA VAL A 201 -21.65 -5.18 -18.43
C VAL A 201 -21.46 -4.20 -19.59
N LEU A 202 -20.21 -3.86 -19.90
CA LEU A 202 -19.90 -3.02 -21.06
C LEU A 202 -19.91 -3.86 -22.32
N LYS A 203 -20.89 -3.63 -23.20
CA LYS A 203 -20.80 -4.06 -24.59
C LYS A 203 -19.89 -3.08 -25.33
N VAL A 204 -18.66 -3.48 -25.60
CA VAL A 204 -17.81 -2.77 -26.56
C VAL A 204 -18.02 -3.45 -27.91
N SER A 205 -18.50 -2.71 -28.90
CA SER A 205 -18.37 -3.12 -30.30
C SER A 205 -17.03 -2.64 -30.83
N ASP A 206 -16.39 -3.41 -31.71
CA ASP A 206 -15.08 -3.09 -32.31
C ASP A 206 -15.03 -1.67 -32.92
N ALA A 207 -16.15 -1.19 -33.47
CA ALA A 207 -16.28 0.15 -34.03
C ALA A 207 -16.14 1.29 -33.01
N SER A 208 -16.40 1.03 -31.73
CA SER A 208 -16.30 2.02 -30.65
C SER A 208 -14.86 2.23 -30.20
N PHE A 209 -14.01 1.21 -30.35
CA PHE A 209 -12.63 1.23 -29.88
C PHE A 209 -11.73 2.10 -30.76
N ALA A 210 -11.97 2.08 -32.08
CA ALA A 210 -11.19 2.86 -33.06
C ALA A 210 -11.49 4.38 -33.06
N ARG A 211 -12.57 4.83 -32.41
CA ARG A 211 -13.02 6.24 -32.48
C ARG A 211 -12.46 7.14 -31.37
N TYR A 212 -11.93 6.57 -30.29
CA TYR A 212 -11.50 7.31 -29.10
C TYR A 212 -9.99 7.34 -28.86
N LEU A 213 -9.19 6.75 -29.76
CA LEU A 213 -7.75 6.98 -29.77
C LEU A 213 -7.44 8.11 -30.76
N PRO A 214 -6.72 9.17 -30.37
CA PRO A 214 -6.06 10.00 -31.37
C PRO A 214 -5.09 9.09 -32.14
N LYS A 215 -5.09 9.19 -33.47
CA LYS A 215 -4.03 8.57 -34.28
C LYS A 215 -2.70 9.09 -33.76
N ILE A 216 -1.87 8.18 -33.27
CA ILE A 216 -0.45 8.44 -33.07
C ILE A 216 0.17 8.00 -34.40
N ASP A 217 0.73 8.98 -35.12
CA ASP A 217 1.48 8.74 -36.35
C ASP A 217 2.73 7.88 -36.10
#